data_AF-A0A820LY38-F1
#
_entry.id   AF-A0A820LY38-F1
#
_cell.length_a   1.000
_cell.length_b   1.000
_cell.length_c   1.000
_cell.angle_alpha   90.00
_cell.angle_beta   90.00
_cell.angle_gamma   90.00
#
_symmetry.space_group_name_H-M   'P 1'
#
loop_
_entity.id
_entity.type
_entity.pdbx_description
1 polymer ?
#
loop_
_entity_poly.entity_id
_entity_poly.type
_entity_poly.pdbx_seq_one_letter_code
_entity_poly.pdbx_strand_id
1 'polypeptide(L)'
;MAEPSDDLLCTYLGCVYVDKPGGMEVLRPAIEKVSTTVPQDKWISVIVNISPASFTISSNNDSKEQLLDCRIRYLSFLGVGQDPAFCGIIIHCADNSFKCHVFHCLPSCVQLCKNIEVA
;
A
#
# COMPACT_ATOMS: atom_id res chain seq x y z
N MET A 1 -13.91 17.72 -17.00
CA MET A 1 -13.66 17.91 -15.56
C MET A 1 -12.62 16.87 -15.20
N ALA A 2 -11.35 17.25 -15.11
CA ALA A 2 -10.35 16.38 -14.51
C ALA A 2 -10.62 16.48 -13.01
N GLU A 3 -11.10 15.38 -12.42
CA GLU A 3 -11.07 15.22 -10.97
C GLU A 3 -9.63 15.49 -10.52
N PRO A 4 -9.39 16.25 -9.44
CA PRO A 4 -8.04 16.35 -8.90
C PRO A 4 -7.69 14.96 -8.38
N SER A 5 -7.10 14.13 -9.23
CA SER A 5 -6.57 12.85 -8.82
C SER A 5 -5.38 13.17 -7.93
N ASP A 6 -5.55 12.92 -6.64
CA ASP A 6 -4.48 13.01 -5.64
C ASP A 6 -3.57 11.80 -5.88
N ASP A 7 -2.89 11.83 -7.03
CA ASP A 7 -1.95 10.82 -7.49
C ASP A 7 -0.70 10.89 -6.62
N LEU A 8 -0.51 9.87 -5.79
CA LEU A 8 0.69 9.75 -4.96
C LEU A 8 1.69 8.82 -5.61
N LEU A 9 2.87 9.36 -5.94
CA LEU A 9 3.99 8.55 -6.42
C LEU A 9 4.63 7.83 -5.23
N CYS A 10 4.71 6.50 -5.32
CA CYS A 10 5.43 5.69 -4.36
C CYS A 10 6.02 4.46 -5.04
N THR A 11 6.67 3.64 -4.25
CA THR A 11 7.32 2.42 -4.72
C THR A 11 6.65 1.23 -4.05
N TYR A 12 6.19 0.27 -4.86
CA TYR A 12 5.62 -0.96 -4.38
C TYR A 12 6.68 -2.05 -4.25
N LEU A 13 6.78 -2.63 -3.06
CA LEU A 13 7.74 -3.69 -2.78
C LEU A 13 7.11 -5.07 -2.98
N GLY A 14 5.81 -5.19 -2.71
CA GLY A 14 5.11 -6.48 -2.78
C GLY A 14 4.08 -6.64 -1.67
N CYS A 15 3.62 -7.87 -1.51
CA CYS A 15 2.65 -8.24 -0.48
C CYS A 15 3.02 -9.56 0.20
N VAL A 16 2.52 -9.72 1.42
CA VAL A 16 2.67 -10.94 2.21
C VAL A 16 1.35 -11.24 2.93
N TYR A 17 1.04 -12.53 3.06
CA TYR A 17 -0.11 -12.96 3.85
C TYR A 17 0.15 -12.75 5.35
N VAL A 18 -0.88 -12.34 6.08
CA VAL A 18 -0.85 -12.14 7.53
C VAL A 18 -2.04 -12.84 8.20
N ASP A 19 -1.83 -13.35 9.41
CA ASP A 19 -2.83 -14.13 10.14
C ASP A 19 -3.91 -13.27 10.81
N LYS A 20 -3.65 -11.97 11.01
CA LYS A 20 -4.56 -11.04 11.68
C LYS A 20 -4.97 -9.88 10.75
N PRO A 21 -6.19 -9.34 10.91
CA PRO A 21 -6.67 -8.20 10.12
C PRO A 21 -5.91 -6.90 10.37
N GLY A 22 -5.19 -6.78 11.49
CA GLY A 22 -4.54 -5.54 11.88
C GLY A 22 -3.64 -5.64 13.10
N GLY A 23 -3.08 -4.49 13.48
CA GLY A 23 -2.18 -4.33 14.62
C GLY A 23 -0.75 -4.06 14.18
N MET A 24 -0.07 -3.14 14.88
CA MET A 24 1.33 -2.82 14.59
C MET A 24 2.26 -4.03 14.76
N GLU A 25 1.91 -4.96 15.66
CA GLU A 25 2.62 -6.23 15.88
C GLU A 25 2.59 -7.17 14.67
N VAL A 26 1.62 -7.00 13.75
CA VAL A 26 1.51 -7.77 12.51
C VAL A 26 2.04 -6.97 11.33
N LEU A 27 1.72 -5.68 11.30
CA LEU A 27 2.09 -4.78 10.23
C LEU A 27 3.61 -4.57 10.13
N ARG A 28 4.27 -4.22 11.24
CA ARG A 28 5.70 -3.92 11.25
C ARG A 28 6.57 -5.10 10.80
N PRO A 29 6.40 -6.32 11.33
CA PRO A 29 7.19 -7.46 10.85
C PRO A 29 6.84 -7.85 9.41
N ALA A 30 5.60 -7.64 8.95
CA ALA A 30 5.26 -7.85 7.54
C ALA A 30 6.01 -6.88 6.61
N ILE A 31 6.10 -5.60 6.99
CA ILE A 31 6.89 -4.58 6.26
C ILE A 31 8.36 -4.97 6.23
N GLU A 32 8.96 -5.28 7.39
CA GLU A 32 10.37 -5.66 7.51
C GLU A 32 10.70 -6.93 6.71
N LYS A 33 9.80 -7.91 6.75
CA LYS A 33 9.93 -9.15 5.96
C LYS A 33 9.97 -8.84 4.48
N VAL A 34 9.06 -8.02 3.96
CA VAL A 34 9.02 -7.67 2.53
C VAL A 34 10.22 -6.81 2.14
N SER A 35 10.61 -5.82 2.95
CA SER A 35 11.77 -4.97 2.66
C SER A 35 13.09 -5.73 2.66
N THR A 36 13.21 -6.77 3.49
CA THR A 36 14.40 -7.64 3.54
C THR A 36 14.37 -8.70 2.43
N THR A 37 13.19 -9.20 2.07
CA THR A 37 13.04 -10.24 1.03
C THR A 37 13.17 -9.66 -0.38
N VAL A 38 12.65 -8.46 -0.62
CA VAL A 38 12.61 -7.84 -1.95
C VAL A 38 13.72 -6.81 -2.07
N PRO A 39 14.77 -7.07 -2.87
CA PRO A 39 15.86 -6.11 -3.06
C PRO A 39 15.37 -4.86 -3.80
N GLN A 40 16.01 -3.73 -3.55
CA GLN A 40 15.64 -2.42 -4.13
C GLN A 40 15.56 -2.41 -5.66
N ASP A 41 16.36 -3.23 -6.34
CA ASP A 41 16.34 -3.39 -7.80
C ASP A 41 15.03 -3.97 -8.34
N LYS A 42 14.28 -4.70 -7.51
CA LYS A 42 12.98 -5.29 -7.86
C LYS A 42 11.80 -4.43 -7.46
N TRP A 43 12.05 -3.29 -6.83
CA TRP A 43 10.99 -2.40 -6.41
C TRP A 43 10.36 -1.71 -7.62
N ILE A 44 9.04 -1.62 -7.64
CA ILE A 44 8.29 -1.10 -8.79
C ILE A 44 7.81 0.30 -8.46
N SER A 45 8.15 1.30 -9.29
CA SER A 45 7.57 2.64 -9.16
C SER A 45 6.11 2.62 -9.57
N VAL A 46 5.23 3.06 -8.67
CA VAL A 46 3.78 3.03 -8.83
C VAL A 46 3.15 4.38 -8.52
N ILE A 47 1.97 4.58 -9.09
CA ILE A 47 1.10 5.72 -8.83
C ILE A 47 -0.10 5.18 -8.06
N VAL A 48 -0.32 5.71 -6.85
CA VAL A 48 -1.49 5.38 -6.04
C VAL A 48 -2.54 6.46 -6.25
N ASN A 49 -3.67 6.03 -6.83
CA ASN A 49 -4.85 6.85 -7.01
C ASN A 49 -5.82 6.57 -5.88
N ILE A 50 -6.27 7.61 -5.18
CA ILE A 50 -7.21 7.46 -4.07
C ILE A 50 -8.52 8.11 -4.47
N SER A 51 -9.60 7.33 -4.39
CA SER A 51 -10.97 7.74 -4.60
C SER A 51 -11.76 7.54 -3.30
N PRO A 52 -12.94 8.17 -3.11
CA PRO A 52 -13.72 8.12 -1.87
C PRO A 52 -14.22 6.73 -1.42
N ALA A 53 -13.98 5.69 -2.21
CA ALA A 53 -14.41 4.32 -1.90
C ALA A 53 -13.42 3.25 -2.36
N SER A 54 -12.32 3.64 -3.02
CA SER A 54 -11.33 2.74 -3.59
C SER A 54 -10.00 3.43 -3.73
N PHE A 55 -8.93 2.66 -3.62
CA PHE A 55 -7.62 3.09 -4.07
C PHE A 55 -7.12 2.11 -5.13
N THR A 56 -6.46 2.63 -6.14
CA THR A 56 -5.85 1.85 -7.21
C THR A 56 -4.37 2.15 -7.30
N ILE A 57 -3.62 1.16 -7.75
CA ILE A 57 -2.17 1.20 -7.83
C ILE A 57 -1.81 0.82 -9.25
N SER A 58 -1.14 1.73 -9.93
CA SER A 58 -0.79 1.58 -11.35
C SER A 58 0.72 1.71 -11.51
N SER A 59 1.31 0.98 -12.44
CA SER A 59 2.74 1.15 -12.73
C SER A 59 3.00 2.56 -13.27
N ASN A 60 4.07 3.21 -12.80
CA ASN A 60 4.46 4.53 -13.30
C ASN A 60 5.06 4.45 -14.72
N ASN A 61 5.65 3.32 -15.10
CA ASN A 61 6.23 3.13 -16.44
C ASN A 61 5.17 2.82 -17.50
N ASP A 62 4.06 2.20 -17.11
CA ASP A 62 2.96 1.88 -18.02
C ASP A 62 1.64 2.12 -17.31
N SER A 63 1.06 3.31 -17.53
CA SER A 63 -0.17 3.73 -16.85
C SER A 63 -1.39 2.87 -17.17
N LYS A 64 -1.29 1.89 -18.08
CA LYS A 64 -2.36 0.91 -18.35
C LYS A 64 -2.26 -0.34 -17.49
N GLU A 65 -1.11 -0.59 -16.86
CA GLU A 65 -0.93 -1.75 -15.98
C GLU A 65 -1.35 -1.40 -14.55
N GLN A 66 -2.62 -1.67 -14.26
CA GLN A 66 -3.15 -1.60 -12.90
C GLN A 66 -2.70 -2.84 -12.12
N LEU A 67 -1.84 -2.62 -11.12
CA LEU A 67 -1.28 -3.66 -10.25
C LEU A 67 -2.28 -4.09 -9.18
N LEU A 68 -3.07 -3.14 -8.65
CA LEU A 68 -4.03 -3.40 -7.60
C LEU A 68 -5.23 -2.45 -7.73
N ASP A 69 -6.44 -2.99 -7.63
CA ASP A 69 -7.66 -2.21 -7.36
C ASP A 69 -8.24 -2.76 -6.06
N CYS A 70 -8.39 -1.89 -5.07
CA CYS A 70 -8.93 -2.27 -3.78
C CYS A 70 -9.95 -1.24 -3.29
N ARG A 71 -11.07 -1.76 -2.79
CA ARG A 71 -12.10 -0.92 -2.16
C ARG A 71 -11.69 -0.62 -0.72
N ILE A 72 -11.88 0.62 -0.28
CA ILE A 72 -11.57 1.07 1.08
C ILE A 72 -12.29 0.21 2.13
N ARG A 73 -13.51 -0.26 1.84
CA ARG A 73 -14.28 -1.17 2.71
C ARG A 73 -13.60 -2.51 3.05
N TYR A 74 -12.59 -2.93 2.27
CA TYR A 74 -11.82 -4.15 2.53
C TYR A 74 -10.48 -3.86 3.21
N LEU A 75 -10.10 -2.59 3.33
CA LEU A 75 -8.96 -2.18 4.14
C LEU A 75 -9.28 -2.50 5.60
N SER A 76 -8.49 -3.40 6.17
CA SER A 76 -8.64 -3.83 7.56
C SER A 76 -7.76 -3.01 8.50
N PHE A 77 -6.55 -2.67 8.05
CA PHE A 77 -5.60 -1.90 8.84
C PHE A 77 -4.61 -1.17 7.94
N LEU A 78 -4.12 -0.05 8.40
CA LEU A 78 -3.18 0.81 7.71
C LEU A 78 -2.19 1.36 8.72
N GLY A 79 -0.93 1.49 8.33
CA GLY A 79 0.02 2.17 9.19
C GLY A 79 1.40 2.31 8.58
N VAL A 80 2.20 3.10 9.27
CA VAL A 80 3.61 3.34 8.94
C VAL A 80 4.46 2.30 9.65
N GLY A 81 5.52 1.85 8.98
CA GLY A 81 6.50 0.91 9.53
C GLY A 81 7.37 1.53 10.63
N GLN A 82 8.44 0.83 11.00
CA GLN A 82 9.44 1.38 11.91
C GLN A 82 10.15 2.59 11.30
N ASP A 83 10.44 2.52 10.01
CA ASP A 83 10.90 3.63 9.20
C ASP A 83 9.70 4.38 8.59
N PRO A 84 9.64 5.72 8.72
CA PRO A 84 8.53 6.52 8.18
C PRO A 84 8.45 6.53 6.66
N ALA A 85 9.53 6.11 6.00
CA ALA A 85 9.61 5.93 4.56
C ALA A 85 8.86 4.67 4.08
N PHE A 86 8.48 3.75 4.98
CA PHE A 86 7.73 2.55 4.63
C PHE A 86 6.36 2.55 5.28
N CYS A 87 5.36 2.04 4.57
CA CYS A 87 4.05 1.77 5.14
C CYS A 87 3.50 0.44 4.66
N GLY A 88 2.51 -0.06 5.39
CA GLY A 88 1.81 -1.27 5.08
C GLY A 88 0.30 -1.05 5.10
N ILE A 89 -0.39 -1.76 4.21
CA ILE A 89 -1.84 -1.75 4.10
C ILE A 89 -2.31 -3.20 4.17
N ILE A 90 -3.09 -3.53 5.19
CA ILE A 90 -3.69 -4.86 5.34
C ILE A 90 -5.08 -4.84 4.73
N ILE A 91 -5.28 -5.71 3.75
CA ILE A 91 -6.50 -5.84 2.98
C ILE A 91 -7.09 -7.22 3.23
N HIS A 92 -8.40 -7.28 3.47
CA HIS A 92 -9.15 -8.51 3.56
C HIS A 92 -9.48 -9.03 2.16
N CYS A 93 -8.97 -10.20 1.82
CA CYS A 93 -9.22 -10.88 0.56
C CYS A 93 -10.49 -11.74 0.62
N ALA A 94 -11.04 -12.06 -0.55
CA ALA A 94 -12.29 -12.82 -0.68
C ALA A 94 -12.20 -14.25 -0.09
N ASP A 95 -11.00 -14.81 0.01
CA ASP A 95 -10.73 -16.12 0.60
C ASP A 95 -10.66 -16.09 2.14
N ASN A 96 -11.12 -15.01 2.77
CA ASN A 96 -11.01 -14.76 4.22
C ASN A 96 -9.56 -14.68 4.75
N SER A 97 -8.58 -14.48 3.87
CA SER A 97 -7.21 -14.17 4.27
C SER A 97 -6.95 -12.66 4.30
N PHE A 98 -5.84 -12.28 4.90
CA PHE A 98 -5.39 -10.90 4.95
C PHE A 98 -4.05 -10.78 4.22
N LYS A 99 -3.92 -9.76 3.37
CA LYS A 99 -2.66 -9.43 2.68
C LYS A 99 -2.17 -8.07 3.13
N CYS A 100 -0.94 -8.04 3.62
CA CYS A 100 -0.22 -6.81 3.87
C CYS A 100 0.54 -6.39 2.61
N HIS A 101 0.11 -5.30 1.98
CA HIS A 101 0.79 -4.64 0.86
C HIS A 101 1.76 -3.59 1.40
N VAL A 102 3.00 -3.61 0.93
CA VAL A 102 4.08 -2.76 1.46
C VAL A 102 4.53 -1.75 0.42
N PHE A 103 4.60 -0.49 0.84
CA PHE A 103 4.98 0.64 0.02
C PHE A 103 6.13 1.41 0.65
N HIS A 104 6.89 2.08 -0.21
CA HIS A 104 7.97 2.97 0.16
C HIS A 104 7.81 4.32 -0.54
N CYS A 105 7.91 5.42 0.21
CA CYS A 105 7.79 6.78 -0.31
C CYS A 105 8.72 7.73 0.46
N LEU A 106 9.32 8.68 -0.26
CA LEU A 106 10.21 9.70 0.30
C LEU A 106 9.55 11.08 0.16
N PRO A 107 9.59 11.94 1.19
CA PRO A 107 10.31 11.79 2.46
C PRO A 107 9.62 10.90 3.50
N SER A 108 8.31 10.64 3.37
CA SER A 108 7.59 9.71 4.25
C SER A 108 6.29 9.19 3.61
N CYS A 109 5.84 8.01 4.03
CA CYS A 109 4.55 7.42 3.66
C CYS A 109 3.37 7.95 4.50
N VAL A 110 3.59 8.92 5.38
CA VAL A 110 2.56 9.46 6.28
C VAL A 110 1.40 10.07 5.48
N GLN A 111 1.72 10.83 4.43
CA GLN A 111 0.69 11.44 3.58
C GLN A 111 -0.16 10.40 2.86
N LEU A 112 0.48 9.34 2.35
CA LEU A 112 -0.22 8.22 1.71
C LEU A 112 -1.18 7.53 2.67
N CYS A 113 -0.71 7.21 3.88
CA CYS A 113 -1.56 6.59 4.89
C CYS A 113 -2.73 7.53 5.25
N LYS A 114 -2.45 8.82 5.45
CA LYS A 114 -3.47 9.80 5.80
C LYS A 114 -4.54 9.93 4.72
N ASN A 115 -4.15 10.00 3.44
CA ASN A 115 -5.11 10.13 2.35
C ASN A 115 -6.01 8.89 2.22
N ILE A 116 -5.48 7.69 2.44
CA ILE A 116 -6.26 6.45 2.43
C ILE A 116 -7.17 6.36 3.68
N GLU A 117 -6.70 6.84 4.84
CA GLU A 117 -7.47 6.84 6.09
C GLU A 117 -8.68 7.79 6.04
N VAL A 118 -8.57 8.91 5.31
CA VAL A 118 -9.64 9.93 5.20
C VAL A 118 -10.54 9.75 3.96
N ALA A 119 -10.24 8.77 3.11
CA ALA A 119 -11.01 8.45 1.90
C ALA A 119 -12.34 7.75 2.24
#